data_AF-A0A016VXG5-F1
#
_entry.id   AF-A0A016VXG5-F1
#
_cell.length_a   1.000
_cell.length_b   1.000
_cell.length_c   1.000
_cell.angle_alpha   90.00
_cell.angle_beta   90.00
_cell.angle_gamma   90.00
#
_symmetry.space_group_name_H-M   'P 1'
#
loop_
_entity.id
_entity.type
_entity.pdbx_description
1 polymer ?
#
loop_
_entity_poly.entity_id
_entity_poly.type
_entity_poly.pdbx_seq_one_letter_code
_entity_poly.pdbx_strand_id
1 'polypeptide(L)'
;MIMHKKRGAAQQSSGGYRRQEVGRGEEGLNRRKRQVYKDTYATQSGTNSVKYIFDSSVNETMRKMFAEATGHWQNGTCLSFEEIPLEKKTQEFEGMLVTMADDGYGYCNTAGTGRKHIIYLGQSCETVSGIVHEIGHALGLPHAQNRRDRDSYISIDYDNLRKEFDELYSDSDYETDPSEDDPPKLTFDEYRQQFAMMSEAESVNYSVPYDLGGIMQHAAYPAMMPRDPNYHRTMGSPFVSFADILLVNAHYNCSDICRGRTPPKCHNNGFQDPRNCNKCVCPGGYGGPLCQEKPEGCGIEINAKTSDEWTEIKLETLNSDNNGKYNICTSSIKAKTNDTEIHVKLVSITGGLEERDAAGCVPAGIEIKTNSDQRLTGYRFCSKDDKNVELNSSLFFVPIITYSNHPAAMSFTLKYRAVPTNKRN
;
A
#
# COMPACT_ATOMS: atom_id res chain seq x y z
N MET A 1 -32.77 -19.09 67.50
CA MET A 1 -32.76 -18.34 68.79
C MET A 1 -31.63 -17.33 68.73
N ILE A 2 -31.94 -16.04 68.57
CA ILE A 2 -31.97 -14.99 69.64
C ILE A 2 -30.54 -14.60 70.08
N MET A 3 -30.10 -13.34 70.17
CA MET A 3 -30.52 -12.00 69.74
C MET A 3 -29.42 -11.02 70.22
N HIS A 4 -29.13 -10.00 69.38
CA HIS A 4 -28.95 -8.55 69.70
C HIS A 4 -27.82 -8.07 70.64
N LYS A 5 -27.22 -6.87 70.50
CA LYS A 5 -27.66 -5.51 70.06
C LYS A 5 -26.46 -4.81 69.34
N LYS A 6 -26.57 -4.03 68.25
CA LYS A 6 -27.24 -2.74 67.91
C LYS A 6 -26.76 -1.49 68.67
N ARG A 7 -26.19 -0.51 67.91
CA ARG A 7 -26.56 0.92 67.69
C ARG A 7 -25.32 1.72 67.25
N GLY A 8 -25.32 2.71 66.35
CA GLY A 8 -26.34 3.43 65.52
C GLY A 8 -25.62 4.03 64.28
N ALA A 9 -26.21 4.31 63.12
CA ALA A 9 -27.41 5.06 62.71
C ALA A 9 -27.18 6.57 62.47
N ALA A 10 -27.10 6.96 61.18
CA ALA A 10 -27.72 8.15 60.53
C ALA A 10 -27.42 8.06 59.01
N GLN A 11 -28.37 7.65 58.15
CA GLN A 11 -29.32 8.46 57.34
C GLN A 11 -28.65 9.27 56.20
N GLN A 12 -29.22 9.46 54.99
CA GLN A 12 -30.22 8.81 54.11
C GLN A 12 -30.30 9.72 52.85
N SER A 13 -30.67 9.14 51.69
CA SER A 13 -31.33 9.72 50.48
C SER A 13 -30.61 9.26 49.20
N SER A 14 -31.18 8.56 48.20
CA SER A 14 -32.49 8.43 47.53
C SER A 14 -32.81 9.50 46.48
N GLY A 15 -32.97 9.06 45.22
CA GLY A 15 -33.47 9.81 44.05
C GLY A 15 -32.38 9.97 42.98
N GLY A 16 -32.40 9.33 41.81
CA GLY A 16 -33.50 9.18 40.86
C GLY A 16 -33.37 10.30 39.82
N TYR A 17 -32.90 10.00 38.60
CA TYR A 17 -32.97 10.98 37.50
C TYR A 17 -33.43 10.38 36.17
N ARG A 18 -34.33 11.14 35.57
CA ARG A 18 -35.22 10.87 34.43
C ARG A 18 -34.49 10.79 33.10
N ARG A 19 -35.08 9.97 32.22
CA ARG A 19 -35.05 10.08 30.77
C ARG A 19 -35.77 11.37 30.35
N GLN A 20 -35.10 12.23 29.58
CA GLN A 20 -35.72 13.22 28.71
C GLN A 20 -35.00 13.20 27.36
N GLU A 21 -35.74 12.83 26.33
CA GLU A 21 -35.40 13.13 24.94
C GLU A 21 -35.71 14.59 24.64
N VAL A 22 -34.87 15.23 23.82
CA VAL A 22 -35.20 15.93 22.55
C VAL A 22 -34.03 16.86 22.19
N GLY A 23 -33.54 16.76 20.95
CA GLY A 23 -32.78 17.83 20.30
C GLY A 23 -31.71 17.37 19.31
N ARG A 24 -32.06 17.30 18.02
CA ARG A 24 -31.14 17.21 16.88
C ARG A 24 -30.07 18.32 16.92
N GLY A 25 -28.82 17.94 16.66
CA GLY A 25 -27.73 18.81 16.26
C GLY A 25 -26.65 17.97 15.58
N GLU A 26 -26.43 18.22 14.29
CA GLU A 26 -25.40 17.61 13.46
C GLU A 26 -23.99 18.08 13.85
N GLU A 27 -22.99 17.39 13.28
CA GLU A 27 -21.55 17.70 13.21
C GLU A 27 -20.61 17.09 14.27
N GLY A 28 -19.85 16.09 13.81
CA GLY A 28 -18.40 16.26 13.72
C GLY A 28 -17.54 15.67 14.84
N LEU A 29 -17.31 14.35 14.82
CA LEU A 29 -16.08 13.77 15.38
C LEU A 29 -15.52 12.68 14.44
N ASN A 30 -14.67 13.16 13.53
CA ASN A 30 -13.91 12.37 12.57
C ASN A 30 -12.91 11.47 13.34
N ARG A 31 -13.22 10.17 13.39
CA ARG A 31 -12.39 9.13 14.04
C ARG A 31 -11.08 8.95 13.24
N ARG A 32 -9.96 9.32 13.85
CA ARG A 32 -8.62 9.31 13.22
C ARG A 32 -8.09 7.88 13.06
N LYS A 33 -7.77 7.50 11.82
CA LYS A 33 -7.19 6.20 11.37
C LYS A 33 -5.64 6.24 11.42
N ARG A 34 -4.86 5.11 11.51
CA ARG A 34 -3.36 5.05 11.77
C ARG A 34 -2.54 3.87 11.12
N GLN A 35 -1.29 4.08 10.60
CA GLN A 35 -0.38 3.18 9.79
C GLN A 35 1.13 3.34 10.08
N VAL A 36 1.85 4.47 9.97
CA VAL A 36 3.33 4.61 10.18
C VAL A 36 3.78 4.44 11.64
N TYR A 37 4.90 3.74 11.92
CA TYR A 37 5.51 3.61 13.26
C TYR A 37 5.93 4.97 13.84
N LYS A 38 5.80 5.15 15.15
CA LYS A 38 6.39 6.30 15.85
C LYS A 38 7.84 6.06 16.24
N ASP A 39 8.67 7.09 16.09
CA ASP A 39 10.07 7.15 16.55
C ASP A 39 10.99 6.02 16.04
N THR A 40 10.56 5.26 15.03
CA THR A 40 11.31 4.16 14.41
C THR A 40 11.38 4.35 12.91
N TYR A 41 12.49 4.93 12.44
CA TYR A 41 12.77 5.21 11.04
C TYR A 41 14.25 5.60 10.84
N ALA A 42 14.80 5.32 9.66
CA ALA A 42 16.24 5.36 9.39
C ALA A 42 16.87 6.76 9.17
N THR A 43 16.10 7.86 9.20
CA THR A 43 16.70 9.19 9.07
C THR A 43 17.28 9.68 10.39
N GLN A 44 18.36 10.45 10.27
CA GLN A 44 18.90 11.19 11.42
C GLN A 44 17.94 12.30 11.85
N SER A 45 18.02 12.71 13.12
CA SER A 45 17.19 13.80 13.63
C SER A 45 17.33 15.06 12.80
N GLY A 46 16.22 15.58 12.27
CA GLY A 46 16.20 16.85 11.55
C GLY A 46 16.81 16.80 10.15
N THR A 47 17.04 15.61 9.58
CA THR A 47 17.46 15.47 8.19
C THR A 47 16.47 14.63 7.39
N ASN A 48 16.40 14.89 6.08
CA ASN A 48 15.67 14.05 5.12
C ASN A 48 16.64 13.15 4.34
N SER A 49 17.90 13.03 4.78
CA SER A 49 18.88 12.14 4.16
C SER A 49 18.94 10.83 4.94
N VAL A 50 18.60 9.74 4.27
CA VAL A 50 18.73 8.37 4.78
C VAL A 50 20.12 7.87 4.39
N LYS A 51 20.99 7.70 5.39
CA LYS A 51 22.32 7.13 5.19
C LYS A 51 22.21 5.61 5.11
N TYR A 52 22.98 5.00 4.22
CA TYR A 52 23.09 3.55 4.17
C TYR A 52 24.52 3.08 3.95
N ILE A 53 24.83 1.89 4.45
CA ILE A 53 26.12 1.22 4.30
C ILE A 53 25.84 -0.17 3.74
N PHE A 54 26.54 -0.55 2.68
CA PHE A 54 26.56 -1.94 2.23
C PHE A 54 27.63 -2.72 2.99
N ASP A 55 27.23 -3.88 3.51
CA ASP A 55 28.18 -4.89 3.95
C ASP A 55 29.00 -5.43 2.77
N SER A 56 30.18 -5.96 3.09
CA SER A 56 31.04 -6.66 2.13
C SER A 56 30.35 -7.84 1.43
N SER A 57 29.33 -8.43 2.03
CA SER A 57 28.55 -9.53 1.45
C SER A 57 27.73 -9.11 0.22
N VAL A 58 27.38 -7.83 0.07
CA VAL A 58 26.44 -7.38 -0.97
C VAL A 58 27.15 -7.18 -2.31
N ASN A 59 26.77 -8.00 -3.29
CA ASN A 59 27.32 -7.96 -4.65
C ASN A 59 26.80 -6.75 -5.47
N GLU A 60 27.48 -6.48 -6.59
CA GLU A 60 27.20 -5.32 -7.46
C GLU A 60 25.78 -5.32 -8.05
N THR A 61 25.21 -6.49 -8.35
CA THR A 61 23.83 -6.60 -8.87
C THR A 61 22.84 -6.11 -7.81
N MET A 62 22.99 -6.59 -6.57
CA MET A 62 22.12 -6.18 -5.46
C MET A 62 22.32 -4.71 -5.10
N ARG A 63 23.56 -4.18 -5.17
CA ARG A 63 23.82 -2.74 -5.00
C ARG A 63 23.05 -1.89 -6.01
N LYS A 64 23.06 -2.28 -7.30
CA LYS A 64 22.31 -1.59 -8.35
C LYS A 64 20.80 -1.65 -8.13
N MET A 65 20.27 -2.82 -7.76
CA MET A 65 18.85 -2.98 -7.46
C MET A 65 18.43 -2.17 -6.23
N PHE A 66 19.25 -2.12 -5.19
CA PHE A 66 19.01 -1.28 -4.03
C PHE A 66 19.02 0.20 -4.40
N ALA A 67 20.00 0.64 -5.19
CA ALA A 67 20.03 2.02 -5.69
C ALA A 67 18.78 2.37 -6.51
N GLU A 68 18.31 1.45 -7.37
CA GLU A 68 17.03 1.61 -8.08
C GLU A 68 15.85 1.71 -7.10
N ALA A 69 15.78 0.83 -6.11
CA ALA A 69 14.74 0.82 -5.08
C ALA A 69 14.68 2.13 -4.29
N THR A 70 15.83 2.73 -3.93
CA THR A 70 15.84 4.07 -3.30
C THR A 70 15.20 5.12 -4.22
N GLY A 71 15.39 5.01 -5.54
CA GLY A 71 14.79 5.90 -6.53
C GLY A 71 13.26 5.96 -6.46
N HIS A 72 12.60 4.84 -6.14
CA HIS A 72 11.15 4.79 -5.97
C HIS A 72 10.66 5.65 -4.80
N TRP A 73 11.39 5.64 -3.67
CA TRP A 73 11.08 6.47 -2.51
C TRP A 73 11.52 7.92 -2.68
N GLN A 74 12.59 8.19 -3.43
CA GLN A 74 13.01 9.55 -3.76
C GLN A 74 11.99 10.28 -4.64
N ASN A 75 11.33 9.55 -5.55
CA ASN A 75 10.36 10.13 -6.47
C ASN A 75 9.08 10.54 -5.72
N GLY A 76 8.79 11.83 -5.70
CA GLY A 76 7.60 12.37 -5.03
C GLY A 76 7.73 12.54 -3.51
N THR A 77 8.90 12.32 -2.92
CA THR A 77 9.18 12.65 -1.50
C THR A 77 10.38 13.58 -1.37
N CYS A 78 10.59 14.11 -0.16
CA CYS A 78 11.77 14.89 0.18
C CYS A 78 12.99 14.06 0.55
N LEU A 79 12.88 12.73 0.62
CA LEU A 79 13.95 11.87 1.12
C LEU A 79 15.08 11.76 0.09
N SER A 80 16.33 11.87 0.53
CA SER A 80 17.51 11.50 -0.26
C SER A 80 18.20 10.29 0.36
N PHE A 81 18.92 9.51 -0.44
CA PHE A 81 19.65 8.33 0.03
C PHE A 81 21.13 8.50 -0.25
N GLU A 82 21.95 8.34 0.79
CA GLU A 82 23.39 8.59 0.75
C GLU A 82 24.15 7.31 1.13
N GLU A 83 24.90 6.75 0.18
CA GLU A 83 25.82 5.65 0.47
C GLU A 83 27.01 6.18 1.27
N ILE A 84 27.32 5.50 2.36
CA ILE A 84 28.46 5.80 3.21
C ILE A 84 29.45 4.62 3.15
N PRO A 85 30.76 4.87 3.07
CA PRO A 85 31.77 3.81 3.08
C PRO A 85 31.69 2.92 4.34
N LEU A 86 31.97 1.62 4.17
CA LEU A 86 31.87 0.60 5.22
C LEU A 86 32.75 0.93 6.44
N GLU A 87 33.87 1.63 6.26
CA GLU A 87 34.79 2.03 7.34
C GLU A 87 34.15 2.99 8.33
N LYS A 88 33.04 3.65 7.96
CA LYS A 88 32.26 4.53 8.84
C LYS A 88 31.16 3.78 9.60
N LYS A 89 31.04 2.46 9.44
CA LYS A 89 30.16 1.62 10.27
C LYS A 89 30.68 1.62 11.70
N THR A 90 30.01 2.37 12.57
CA THR A 90 30.25 2.38 14.01
C THR A 90 29.05 1.80 14.74
N GLN A 91 29.22 1.45 16.02
CA GLN A 91 28.08 1.04 16.86
C GLN A 91 27.01 2.14 16.97
N GLU A 92 27.40 3.42 16.77
CA GLU A 92 26.50 4.58 16.82
C GLU A 92 25.95 5.01 15.46
N PHE A 93 26.20 4.24 14.40
CA PHE A 93 25.66 4.55 13.10
C PHE A 93 24.11 4.53 13.12
N GLU A 94 23.51 5.65 12.73
CA GLU A 94 22.07 5.79 12.45
C GLU A 94 21.88 5.76 10.92
N GLY A 95 21.00 4.89 10.44
CA GLY A 95 20.79 4.63 9.03
C GLY A 95 20.45 3.17 8.75
N MET A 96 20.63 2.76 7.49
CA MET A 96 20.42 1.38 7.04
C MET A 96 21.76 0.65 6.86
N LEU A 97 21.93 -0.51 7.49
CA LEU A 97 22.95 -1.48 7.12
C LEU A 97 22.32 -2.49 6.15
N VAL A 98 22.87 -2.62 4.95
CA VAL A 98 22.37 -3.54 3.93
C VAL A 98 23.32 -4.71 3.82
N THR A 99 22.83 -5.93 4.03
CA THR A 99 23.63 -7.17 4.02
C THR A 99 22.90 -8.27 3.25
N MET A 100 23.62 -9.25 2.73
CA MET A 100 23.00 -10.51 2.30
C MET A 100 22.44 -11.26 3.52
N ALA A 101 21.36 -12.02 3.33
CA ALA A 101 20.86 -12.92 4.37
C ALA A 101 21.81 -14.13 4.50
N ASP A 102 22.35 -14.34 5.70
CA ASP A 102 23.31 -15.41 6.02
C ASP A 102 22.65 -16.64 6.68
N ASP A 103 21.32 -16.64 6.83
CA ASP A 103 20.59 -17.56 7.70
C ASP A 103 20.21 -18.91 7.06
N GLY A 104 20.52 -19.11 5.78
CA GLY A 104 20.14 -20.33 5.05
C GLY A 104 18.65 -20.43 4.68
N TYR A 105 17.82 -19.45 5.09
CA TYR A 105 16.38 -19.42 4.81
C TYR A 105 15.99 -18.46 3.68
N GLY A 106 16.87 -17.50 3.34
CA GLY A 106 16.73 -16.70 2.11
C GLY A 106 15.60 -15.66 2.13
N TYR A 107 15.13 -15.25 3.31
CA TYR A 107 14.08 -14.24 3.43
C TYR A 107 14.60 -12.80 3.23
N CYS A 108 13.73 -11.98 2.64
CA CYS A 108 13.84 -10.53 2.56
C CYS A 108 13.24 -9.97 3.84
N ASN A 109 14.03 -9.26 4.65
CA ASN A 109 13.50 -8.71 5.89
C ASN A 109 14.26 -7.47 6.36
N THR A 110 13.54 -6.65 7.13
CA THR A 110 14.09 -5.49 7.84
C THR A 110 14.00 -5.75 9.32
N ALA A 111 15.13 -5.62 10.01
CA ALA A 111 15.21 -5.63 11.46
C ALA A 111 15.70 -4.28 11.99
N GLY A 112 15.43 -4.02 13.26
CA GLY A 112 15.92 -2.84 13.96
C GLY A 112 14.83 -1.95 14.51
N THR A 113 15.24 -1.03 15.37
CA THR A 113 14.36 -0.11 16.12
C THR A 113 15.04 1.25 16.23
N GLY A 114 14.26 2.30 16.50
CA GLY A 114 14.80 3.65 16.54
C GLY A 114 15.30 4.05 15.15
N ARG A 115 16.58 4.41 15.01
CA ARG A 115 17.15 4.86 13.73
C ARG A 115 18.14 3.89 13.10
N LYS A 116 18.30 2.70 13.69
CA LYS A 116 19.25 1.70 13.25
C LYS A 116 18.45 0.56 12.63
N HIS A 117 18.55 0.41 11.32
CA HIS A 117 17.86 -0.64 10.58
C HIS A 117 18.87 -1.51 9.85
N ILE A 118 18.60 -2.81 9.79
CA ILE A 118 19.34 -3.78 8.99
C ILE A 118 18.37 -4.32 7.95
N ILE A 119 18.74 -4.22 6.68
CA ILE A 119 18.02 -4.83 5.57
C ILE A 119 18.81 -6.05 5.14
N TYR A 120 18.19 -7.22 5.26
CA TYR A 120 18.73 -8.49 4.82
C TYR A 120 18.19 -8.80 3.42
N LEU A 121 19.11 -8.96 2.49
CA LEU A 121 18.85 -9.24 1.09
C LEU A 121 18.89 -10.76 0.85
N GLY A 122 17.74 -11.40 0.94
CA GLY A 122 17.54 -12.82 0.62
C GLY A 122 17.03 -13.06 -0.81
N GLN A 123 16.71 -14.32 -1.13
CA GLN A 123 16.17 -14.75 -2.43
C GLN A 123 14.84 -14.06 -2.78
N SER A 124 14.01 -13.77 -1.78
CA SER A 124 12.76 -13.02 -1.97
C SER A 124 12.97 -11.52 -2.26
N CYS A 125 14.19 -10.98 -2.06
CA CYS A 125 14.57 -9.63 -2.50
C CYS A 125 15.16 -9.59 -3.92
N GLU A 126 15.15 -10.70 -4.69
CA GLU A 126 15.67 -10.72 -6.08
C GLU A 126 14.84 -9.88 -7.06
N THR A 127 13.80 -9.19 -6.57
CA THR A 127 13.09 -8.14 -7.30
C THR A 127 13.33 -6.77 -6.67
N VAL A 128 13.37 -5.72 -7.49
CA VAL A 128 13.45 -4.33 -7.01
C VAL A 128 12.29 -4.03 -6.07
N SER A 129 11.08 -4.55 -6.34
CA SER A 129 9.90 -4.36 -5.49
C SER A 129 10.07 -4.92 -4.08
N GLY A 130 10.73 -6.07 -3.91
CA GLY A 130 11.05 -6.60 -2.58
C GLY A 130 11.96 -5.64 -1.80
N ILE A 131 13.02 -5.13 -2.43
CA ILE A 131 13.91 -4.15 -1.79
C ILE A 131 13.19 -2.84 -1.47
N VAL A 132 12.29 -2.38 -2.35
CA VAL A 132 11.46 -1.18 -2.10
C VAL A 132 10.59 -1.37 -0.85
N HIS A 133 10.02 -2.56 -0.65
CA HIS A 133 9.22 -2.91 0.53
C HIS A 133 10.05 -2.80 1.81
N GLU A 134 11.24 -3.40 1.83
CA GLU A 134 12.14 -3.36 3.00
C GLU A 134 12.63 -1.95 3.32
N ILE A 135 12.93 -1.15 2.29
CA ILE A 135 13.20 0.28 2.50
C ILE A 135 11.96 0.96 3.12
N GLY A 136 10.74 0.61 2.71
CA GLY A 136 9.50 1.10 3.32
C GLY A 136 9.44 0.83 4.83
N HIS A 137 9.82 -0.37 5.28
CA HIS A 137 9.97 -0.68 6.71
C HIS A 137 11.01 0.20 7.40
N ALA A 138 12.20 0.37 6.80
CA ALA A 138 13.23 1.25 7.32
C ALA A 138 12.81 2.73 7.35
N LEU A 139 11.86 3.15 6.52
CA LEU A 139 11.23 4.48 6.55
C LEU A 139 10.08 4.60 7.57
N GLY A 140 9.84 3.55 8.36
CA GLY A 140 8.84 3.52 9.42
C GLY A 140 7.46 3.02 8.97
N LEU A 141 7.30 2.49 7.77
CA LEU A 141 6.01 1.93 7.33
C LEU A 141 5.87 0.47 7.81
N PRO A 142 4.92 0.12 8.69
CA PRO A 142 4.54 -1.26 8.91
C PRO A 142 3.64 -1.74 7.77
N HIS A 143 3.35 -3.03 7.77
CA HIS A 143 2.39 -3.59 6.85
C HIS A 143 0.99 -2.96 7.02
N ALA A 144 0.31 -2.73 5.89
CA ALA A 144 -0.98 -2.06 5.87
C ALA A 144 -2.08 -2.86 6.58
N GLN A 145 -2.02 -4.20 6.58
CA GLN A 145 -3.00 -5.03 7.30
C GLN A 145 -2.92 -4.86 8.82
N ASN A 146 -1.83 -4.32 9.38
CA ASN A 146 -1.75 -4.06 10.82
C ASN A 146 -2.42 -2.73 11.22
N ARG A 147 -2.93 -1.94 10.26
CA ARG A 147 -3.66 -0.69 10.55
C ARG A 147 -4.88 -0.93 11.43
N ARG A 148 -5.17 0.01 12.32
CA ARG A 148 -6.36 -0.04 13.21
C ARG A 148 -7.70 -0.08 12.50
N ASP A 149 -7.77 0.43 11.28
CA ASP A 149 -8.99 0.52 10.48
C ASP A 149 -9.10 -0.59 9.43
N ARG A 150 -8.16 -1.55 9.42
CA ARG A 150 -8.06 -2.62 8.40
C ARG A 150 -9.33 -3.44 8.25
N ASP A 151 -10.09 -3.69 9.33
CA ASP A 151 -11.30 -4.53 9.28
C ASP A 151 -12.45 -3.94 8.43
N SER A 152 -12.36 -2.65 8.05
CA SER A 152 -13.28 -2.02 7.08
C SER A 152 -12.92 -2.31 5.62
N TYR A 153 -11.72 -2.84 5.35
CA TYR A 153 -11.15 -3.01 4.01
C TYR A 153 -10.76 -4.46 3.73
N ILE A 154 -10.35 -5.20 4.76
CA ILE A 154 -10.03 -6.64 4.70
C ILE A 154 -10.77 -7.41 5.80
N SER A 155 -10.80 -8.73 5.67
CA SER A 155 -11.24 -9.66 6.69
C SER A 155 -10.13 -10.67 6.97
N ILE A 156 -9.90 -10.98 8.25
CA ILE A 156 -9.00 -12.03 8.70
C ILE A 156 -9.82 -13.24 9.16
N ASP A 157 -9.62 -14.39 8.52
CA ASP A 157 -10.20 -15.67 8.90
C ASP A 157 -9.18 -16.45 9.73
N TYR A 158 -9.38 -16.46 11.05
CA TYR A 158 -8.46 -17.12 11.98
C TYR A 158 -8.50 -18.65 11.92
N ASP A 159 -9.57 -19.26 11.37
CA ASP A 159 -9.63 -20.70 11.19
C ASP A 159 -8.75 -21.11 10.00
N ASN A 160 -8.78 -20.35 8.91
CA ASN A 160 -7.86 -20.56 7.79
C ASN A 160 -6.42 -20.20 8.18
N LEU A 161 -6.22 -19.15 8.98
CA LEU A 161 -4.89 -18.81 9.52
C LEU A 161 -4.32 -19.96 10.37
N ARG A 162 -5.18 -20.62 11.16
CA ARG A 162 -4.79 -21.76 11.97
C ARG A 162 -4.40 -22.96 11.12
N LYS A 163 -5.17 -23.27 10.08
CA LYS A 163 -4.83 -24.35 9.14
C LYS A 163 -3.50 -24.10 8.45
N GLU A 164 -3.26 -22.88 7.96
CA GLU A 164 -1.99 -22.50 7.35
C GLU A 164 -0.82 -22.66 8.33
N PHE A 165 -0.97 -22.19 9.57
CA PHE A 165 0.03 -22.41 10.60
C PHE A 165 0.27 -23.90 10.86
N ASP A 166 -0.80 -24.69 11.03
CA ASP A 166 -0.67 -26.12 11.26
C ASP A 166 0.00 -26.79 10.05
N GLU A 167 -0.29 -26.41 8.80
CA GLU A 167 0.38 -26.94 7.60
C GLU A 167 1.87 -26.57 7.53
N LEU A 168 2.22 -25.29 7.78
CA LEU A 168 3.61 -24.81 7.72
C LEU A 168 4.49 -25.37 8.84
N TYR A 169 3.90 -25.68 10.00
CA TYR A 169 4.64 -26.05 11.22
C TYR A 169 4.31 -27.47 11.74
N SER A 170 3.49 -28.28 11.04
CA SER A 170 3.13 -29.65 11.46
C SER A 170 4.24 -30.68 11.27
N ASP A 171 5.05 -30.55 10.21
CA ASP A 171 6.11 -31.52 9.86
C ASP A 171 7.50 -31.10 10.36
N SER A 172 7.59 -30.55 11.58
CA SER A 172 8.85 -30.64 12.30
C SER A 172 9.02 -32.07 12.84
N ASP A 173 9.31 -32.99 11.94
CA ASP A 173 10.06 -34.25 12.14
C ASP A 173 11.52 -33.92 12.57
N TYR A 174 11.69 -32.89 13.40
CA TYR A 174 12.81 -32.75 14.28
C TYR A 174 12.65 -33.87 15.31
N GLU A 175 13.19 -35.05 14.99
CA GLU A 175 13.71 -35.92 16.02
C GLU A 175 14.61 -35.05 16.88
N THR A 176 14.11 -34.72 18.07
CA THR A 176 14.82 -33.95 19.07
C THR A 176 16.09 -34.70 19.41
N ASP A 177 17.23 -34.28 18.87
CA ASP A 177 18.50 -34.56 19.50
C ASP A 177 18.51 -33.74 20.80
N PRO A 178 18.50 -34.38 21.99
CA PRO A 178 18.46 -33.65 23.26
C PRO A 178 19.74 -32.86 23.56
N SER A 179 20.71 -32.81 22.63
CA SER A 179 22.05 -32.28 22.85
C SER A 179 22.33 -30.89 22.27
N GLU A 180 21.41 -30.26 21.53
CA GLU A 180 21.61 -28.88 21.04
C GLU A 180 20.51 -27.92 21.53
N ASP A 181 20.93 -26.69 21.86
CA ASP A 181 20.12 -25.55 22.29
C ASP A 181 19.14 -25.10 21.19
N ASP A 182 18.16 -25.94 20.85
CA ASP A 182 17.18 -25.66 19.80
C ASP A 182 16.19 -24.57 20.26
N PRO A 183 15.92 -23.54 19.44
CA PRO A 183 14.99 -22.47 19.80
C PRO A 183 13.57 -23.03 19.99
N PRO A 184 12.75 -22.43 20.88
CA PRO A 184 11.40 -22.89 21.13
C PRO A 184 10.56 -22.87 19.85
N LYS A 185 9.81 -23.96 19.62
CA LYS A 185 8.86 -24.06 18.49
C LYS A 185 7.88 -22.89 18.55
N LEU A 186 7.78 -22.13 17.44
CA LEU A 186 6.85 -21.02 17.29
C LEU A 186 5.42 -21.50 17.60
N THR A 187 4.70 -20.75 18.43
CA THR A 187 3.30 -21.06 18.76
C THR A 187 2.33 -20.34 17.81
N PHE A 188 1.11 -20.88 17.65
CA PHE A 188 0.06 -20.18 16.89
C PHE A 188 -0.27 -18.81 17.48
N ASP A 189 -0.17 -18.67 18.80
CA ASP A 189 -0.40 -17.41 19.51
C ASP A 189 0.64 -16.34 19.19
N GLU A 190 1.88 -16.72 18.89
CA GLU A 190 2.94 -15.84 18.40
C GLU A 190 2.77 -15.55 16.90
N TYR A 191 2.46 -16.57 16.10
CA TYR A 191 2.20 -16.41 14.67
C TYR A 191 1.05 -15.42 14.39
N ARG A 192 -0.07 -15.51 15.13
CA ARG A 192 -1.19 -14.57 14.97
C ARG A 192 -0.85 -13.12 15.34
N GLN A 193 0.20 -12.86 16.12
CA GLN A 193 0.60 -11.48 16.45
C GLN A 193 1.04 -10.69 15.21
N GLN A 194 1.49 -11.38 14.16
CA GLN A 194 1.80 -10.76 12.87
C GLN A 194 0.57 -10.08 12.24
N PHE A 195 -0.63 -10.47 12.64
CA PHE A 195 -1.90 -9.90 12.20
C PHE A 195 -2.55 -8.98 13.24
N ALA A 196 -1.89 -8.73 14.38
CA ALA A 196 -2.44 -7.84 15.39
C ALA A 196 -2.60 -6.41 14.85
N MET A 197 -3.71 -5.75 15.20
CA MET A 197 -3.87 -4.33 14.91
C MET A 197 -2.92 -3.52 15.80
N MET A 198 -2.15 -2.63 15.19
CA MET A 198 -1.27 -1.73 15.93
C MET A 198 -2.05 -0.80 16.82
N SER A 199 -1.41 -0.30 17.87
CA SER A 199 -1.99 0.64 18.78
C SER A 199 -1.83 2.11 18.34
N GLU A 200 -2.57 3.00 19.01
CA GLU A 200 -2.46 4.44 18.81
C GLU A 200 -1.16 5.00 19.37
N ALA A 201 -0.56 4.27 20.31
CA ALA A 201 0.77 4.55 20.81
C ALA A 201 1.81 4.18 19.73
N GLU A 202 1.61 3.06 19.03
CA GLU A 202 2.58 2.49 18.09
C GLU A 202 2.58 3.15 16.71
N SER A 203 1.42 3.56 16.16
CA SER A 203 1.37 4.13 14.81
C SER A 203 0.51 5.38 14.60
N VAL A 204 0.75 6.08 13.48
CA VAL A 204 0.05 7.29 12.98
C VAL A 204 -0.02 7.22 11.46
N ASN A 205 -1.13 7.60 10.80
CA ASN A 205 -1.12 7.70 9.33
C ASN A 205 -1.75 8.95 8.74
N TYR A 206 -1.69 10.05 9.50
CA TYR A 206 -1.80 11.39 8.93
C TYR A 206 -3.09 11.64 8.11
N SER A 207 -4.17 10.90 8.40
CA SER A 207 -5.44 10.92 7.64
C SER A 207 -5.34 10.44 6.19
N VAL A 208 -4.29 9.68 5.86
CA VAL A 208 -4.17 9.02 4.57
C VAL A 208 -5.13 7.81 4.53
N PRO A 209 -5.93 7.67 3.46
CA PRO A 209 -6.82 6.51 3.26
C PRO A 209 -6.09 5.16 3.34
N TYR A 210 -6.86 4.08 3.51
CA TYR A 210 -6.33 2.72 3.39
C TYR A 210 -6.22 2.38 1.91
N ASP A 211 -5.01 2.08 1.43
CA ASP A 211 -4.78 1.65 0.05
C ASP A 211 -4.46 0.15 0.01
N LEU A 212 -5.32 -0.63 -0.64
CA LEU A 212 -5.13 -2.06 -0.83
C LEU A 212 -4.06 -2.39 -1.87
N GLY A 213 -3.65 -1.42 -2.69
CA GLY A 213 -2.60 -1.57 -3.69
C GLY A 213 -1.27 -0.92 -3.33
N GLY A 214 -1.07 -0.56 -2.05
CA GLY A 214 0.21 -0.08 -1.55
C GLY A 214 1.26 -1.19 -1.46
N ILE A 215 2.54 -0.82 -1.58
CA ILE A 215 3.67 -1.76 -1.53
C ILE A 215 3.74 -2.50 -0.18
N MET A 216 3.21 -1.90 0.88
CA MET A 216 3.19 -2.46 2.23
C MET A 216 1.97 -3.34 2.52
N GLN A 217 1.08 -3.58 1.54
CA GLN A 217 -0.09 -4.44 1.70
C GLN A 217 0.24 -5.87 1.24
N HIS A 218 0.10 -6.83 2.15
CA HIS A 218 0.22 -8.25 1.82
C HIS A 218 -0.80 -8.68 0.76
N ALA A 219 -0.44 -9.71 0.00
CA ALA A 219 -1.30 -10.40 -0.96
C ALA A 219 -2.60 -10.89 -0.31
N ALA A 220 -3.66 -11.05 -1.11
CA ALA A 220 -4.85 -11.75 -0.67
C ALA A 220 -4.59 -13.27 -0.66
N TYR A 221 -5.05 -13.95 0.39
CA TYR A 221 -4.96 -15.40 0.53
C TYR A 221 -6.09 -15.89 1.46
N PRO A 222 -6.36 -17.20 1.62
CA PRO A 222 -7.55 -17.69 2.32
C PRO A 222 -7.77 -17.15 3.75
N ALA A 223 -6.71 -16.79 4.47
CA ALA A 223 -6.84 -16.19 5.81
C ALA A 223 -7.00 -14.65 5.77
N MET A 224 -6.69 -13.98 4.66
CA MET A 224 -6.82 -12.54 4.52
C MET A 224 -7.35 -12.15 3.13
N MET A 225 -8.62 -11.71 3.10
CA MET A 225 -9.32 -11.34 1.87
C MET A 225 -9.82 -9.90 1.92
N PRO A 226 -9.88 -9.17 0.78
CA PRO A 226 -10.48 -7.86 0.75
C PRO A 226 -12.00 -7.93 0.90
N ARG A 227 -12.59 -6.90 1.51
CA ARG A 227 -14.05 -6.78 1.66
C ARG A 227 -14.75 -6.56 0.32
N ASP A 228 -14.11 -5.80 -0.57
CA ASP A 228 -14.53 -5.68 -1.97
C ASP A 228 -13.71 -6.68 -2.80
N PRO A 229 -14.35 -7.69 -3.41
CA PRO A 229 -13.65 -8.76 -4.11
C PRO A 229 -12.88 -8.29 -5.35
N ASN A 230 -13.21 -7.12 -5.92
CA ASN A 230 -12.47 -6.58 -7.07
C ASN A 230 -11.03 -6.18 -6.70
N TYR A 231 -10.72 -6.02 -5.40
CA TYR A 231 -9.36 -5.76 -4.92
C TYR A 231 -8.52 -7.02 -4.72
N HIS A 232 -9.05 -8.22 -4.96
CA HIS A 232 -8.35 -9.48 -4.67
C HIS A 232 -6.94 -9.53 -5.26
N ARG A 233 -6.77 -9.14 -6.53
CA ARG A 233 -5.47 -9.09 -7.20
C ARG A 233 -4.76 -7.74 -7.13
N THR A 234 -5.38 -6.73 -6.51
CA THR A 234 -4.71 -5.47 -6.19
C THR A 234 -3.80 -5.62 -4.97
N MET A 235 -4.23 -6.42 -3.98
CA MET A 235 -3.44 -6.75 -2.80
C MET A 235 -2.15 -7.50 -3.19
N GLY A 236 -1.02 -7.18 -2.55
CA GLY A 236 0.30 -7.71 -2.91
C GLY A 236 0.99 -6.94 -4.04
N SER A 237 0.53 -5.72 -4.33
CA SER A 237 1.07 -4.82 -5.37
C SER A 237 2.60 -4.66 -5.32
N PRO A 238 3.30 -4.70 -6.47
CA PRO A 238 4.75 -4.47 -6.54
C PRO A 238 5.14 -2.97 -6.59
N PHE A 239 4.19 -2.05 -6.43
CA PHE A 239 4.41 -0.62 -6.63
C PHE A 239 4.20 0.21 -5.36
N VAL A 240 5.06 1.20 -5.16
CA VAL A 240 4.80 2.29 -4.22
C VAL A 240 3.57 3.05 -4.67
N SER A 241 2.51 3.00 -3.87
CA SER A 241 1.27 3.72 -4.17
C SER A 241 1.41 5.21 -3.89
N PHE A 242 0.50 6.01 -4.45
CA PHE A 242 0.40 7.42 -4.10
C PHE A 242 0.07 7.63 -2.61
N ALA A 243 -0.66 6.70 -1.99
CA ALA A 243 -0.91 6.72 -0.55
C ALA A 243 0.37 6.49 0.26
N ASP A 244 1.26 5.58 -0.16
CA ASP A 244 2.57 5.37 0.48
C ASP A 244 3.42 6.64 0.42
N ILE A 245 3.48 7.29 -0.74
CA ILE A 245 4.18 8.56 -0.93
C ILE A 245 3.59 9.66 -0.01
N LEU A 246 2.25 9.76 0.08
CA LEU A 246 1.59 10.70 0.97
C LEU A 246 1.95 10.45 2.45
N LEU A 247 1.99 9.18 2.87
CA LEU A 247 2.36 8.80 4.24
C LEU A 247 3.77 9.24 4.57
N VAL A 248 4.73 8.93 3.69
CA VAL A 248 6.14 9.30 3.86
C VAL A 248 6.27 10.82 3.91
N ASN A 249 5.64 11.56 2.98
CA ASN A 249 5.72 13.02 2.99
C ASN A 249 5.17 13.65 4.28
N ALA A 250 4.07 13.11 4.80
CA ALA A 250 3.49 13.56 6.06
C ALA A 250 4.36 13.17 7.26
N HIS A 251 4.97 11.99 7.23
CA HIS A 251 5.84 11.52 8.31
C HIS A 251 7.12 12.34 8.45
N TYR A 252 7.74 12.68 7.32
CA TYR A 252 9.00 13.43 7.28
C TYR A 252 8.81 14.95 7.14
N ASN A 253 7.58 15.46 7.29
CA ASN A 253 7.24 16.88 7.16
C ASN A 253 7.78 17.51 5.86
N CYS A 254 7.72 16.78 4.75
CA CYS A 254 8.32 17.21 3.48
C CYS A 254 7.73 18.54 2.96
N SER A 255 6.49 18.88 3.34
CA SER A 255 5.86 20.17 3.00
C SER A 255 6.62 21.39 3.52
N ASP A 256 7.42 21.24 4.58
CA ASP A 256 8.16 22.34 5.19
C ASP A 256 9.27 22.89 4.28
N ILE A 257 9.75 22.09 3.33
CA ILE A 257 10.76 22.51 2.35
C ILE A 257 10.24 23.65 1.46
N CYS A 258 8.95 23.63 1.15
CA CYS A 258 8.31 24.65 0.32
C CYS A 258 7.68 25.78 1.14
N ARG A 259 7.93 25.83 2.46
CA ARG A 259 7.40 26.87 3.34
C ARG A 259 7.83 28.27 2.85
N GLY A 260 6.88 29.19 2.80
CA GLY A 260 7.09 30.55 2.30
C GLY A 260 6.97 30.71 0.78
N ARG A 261 6.68 29.63 0.05
CA ARG A 261 6.31 29.68 -1.37
C ARG A 261 4.80 29.51 -1.54
N THR A 262 4.23 30.13 -2.55
CA THR A 262 2.83 29.93 -2.92
C THR A 262 2.64 28.54 -3.52
N PRO A 263 1.83 27.66 -2.91
CA PRO A 263 1.63 26.31 -3.45
C PRO A 263 0.87 26.34 -4.79
N PRO A 264 1.25 25.50 -5.77
CA PRO A 264 0.48 25.33 -6.99
C PRO A 264 -0.89 24.73 -6.67
N LYS A 265 -1.89 25.02 -7.50
CA LYS A 265 -3.21 24.41 -7.39
C LYS A 265 -3.15 22.99 -7.94
N CYS A 266 -2.90 22.02 -7.07
CA CYS A 266 -2.91 20.61 -7.45
C CYS A 266 -4.35 20.09 -7.61
N HIS A 267 -4.65 19.50 -8.77
CA HIS A 267 -5.94 18.89 -9.06
C HIS A 267 -5.95 17.40 -8.70
N ASN A 268 -7.14 16.80 -8.72
CA ASN A 268 -7.36 15.37 -8.45
C ASN A 268 -6.77 14.90 -7.11
N ASN A 269 -6.69 15.81 -6.12
CA ASN A 269 -6.08 15.57 -4.81
C ASN A 269 -4.58 15.24 -4.85
N GLY A 270 -3.86 15.74 -5.85
CA GLY A 270 -2.39 15.84 -5.83
C GLY A 270 -1.89 16.78 -4.73
N PHE A 271 -0.58 16.75 -4.44
CA PHE A 271 0.05 17.63 -3.46
C PHE A 271 1.31 18.30 -4.02
N GLN A 272 1.76 19.40 -3.40
CA GLN A 272 2.94 20.14 -3.85
C GLN A 272 4.20 19.27 -3.77
N ASP A 273 4.96 19.19 -4.86
CA ASP A 273 6.21 18.42 -4.88
C ASP A 273 7.27 19.09 -3.99
N PRO A 274 7.78 18.39 -2.96
CA PRO A 274 8.79 18.95 -2.04
C PRO A 274 10.14 19.20 -2.71
N ARG A 275 10.44 18.53 -3.84
CA ARG A 275 11.67 18.72 -4.62
C ARG A 275 11.51 19.81 -5.69
N ASN A 276 10.28 20.16 -6.04
CA ASN A 276 9.97 21.28 -6.93
C ASN A 276 8.64 21.93 -6.56
N CYS A 277 8.74 22.97 -5.73
CA CYS A 277 7.59 23.67 -5.16
C CYS A 277 6.63 24.33 -6.17
N ASN A 278 6.93 24.32 -7.48
CA ASN A 278 6.07 24.88 -8.53
C ASN A 278 5.22 23.84 -9.27
N LYS A 279 5.37 22.55 -8.95
CA LYS A 279 4.59 21.46 -9.54
C LYS A 279 3.98 20.57 -8.46
N CYS A 280 3.14 19.64 -8.91
CA CYS A 280 2.45 18.68 -8.06
C CYS A 280 2.99 17.27 -8.27
N VAL A 281 2.95 16.47 -7.20
CA VAL A 281 2.97 15.01 -7.27
C VAL A 281 1.53 14.55 -7.50
N CYS A 282 1.34 13.71 -8.51
CA CYS A 282 0.02 13.33 -8.99
C CYS A 282 -0.35 11.91 -8.61
N PRO A 283 -1.63 11.64 -8.30
CA PRO A 283 -2.11 10.28 -8.19
C PRO A 283 -1.90 9.50 -9.49
N GLY A 284 -1.72 8.18 -9.38
CA GLY A 284 -1.57 7.30 -10.55
C GLY A 284 -2.70 7.52 -11.56
N GLY A 285 -2.35 7.60 -12.84
CA GLY A 285 -3.30 7.90 -13.92
C GLY A 285 -3.45 9.38 -14.27
N TYR A 286 -2.82 10.28 -13.51
CA TYR A 286 -2.81 11.73 -13.74
C TYR A 286 -1.38 12.27 -13.87
N GLY A 287 -1.21 13.31 -14.69
CA GLY A 287 0.07 13.94 -14.98
C GLY A 287 -0.04 15.44 -15.26
N GLY A 288 1.03 15.98 -15.83
CA GLY A 288 1.22 17.42 -15.99
C GLY A 288 1.61 18.10 -14.66
N PRO A 289 2.03 19.37 -14.70
CA PRO A 289 2.53 20.09 -13.53
C PRO A 289 1.47 20.29 -12.42
N LEU A 290 0.19 20.19 -12.77
CA LEU A 290 -0.94 20.42 -11.86
C LEU A 290 -1.87 19.20 -11.71
N CYS A 291 -1.50 18.02 -12.23
CA CYS A 291 -2.29 16.79 -12.16
C CYS A 291 -3.63 16.82 -12.91
N GLN A 292 -3.69 17.47 -14.07
CA GLN A 292 -4.91 17.61 -14.88
C GLN A 292 -4.86 16.87 -16.22
N GLU A 293 -3.69 16.34 -16.55
CA GLU A 293 -3.38 15.76 -17.86
C GLU A 293 -3.19 14.25 -17.74
N LYS A 294 -3.11 13.56 -18.88
CA LYS A 294 -2.60 12.19 -18.92
C LYS A 294 -1.10 12.21 -18.56
N PRO A 295 -0.59 11.23 -17.80
CA PRO A 295 0.86 11.01 -17.68
C PRO A 295 1.55 10.94 -19.05
N GLU A 296 2.78 11.47 -19.10
CA GLU A 296 3.67 11.32 -20.26
C GLU A 296 3.90 9.83 -20.58
N GLY A 297 4.21 9.52 -21.83
CA GLY A 297 4.39 8.14 -22.31
C GLY A 297 3.18 7.58 -23.06
N CYS A 298 3.15 6.26 -23.22
CA CYS A 298 2.17 5.55 -24.04
C CYS A 298 0.74 5.52 -23.45
N GLY A 299 -0.20 5.02 -24.24
CA GLY A 299 -1.63 4.98 -23.95
C GLY A 299 -2.43 6.06 -24.68
N ILE A 300 -3.76 5.97 -24.61
CA ILE A 300 -4.69 6.79 -25.43
C ILE A 300 -5.70 7.54 -24.57
N GLU A 301 -6.10 8.73 -25.01
CA GLU A 301 -7.23 9.46 -24.41
C GLU A 301 -8.49 9.28 -25.24
N ILE A 302 -9.53 8.71 -24.64
CA ILE A 302 -10.79 8.41 -25.29
C ILE A 302 -11.82 9.46 -24.87
N ASN A 303 -12.30 10.24 -25.84
CA ASN A 303 -13.42 11.17 -25.64
C ASN A 303 -14.75 10.41 -25.79
N ALA A 304 -15.29 9.93 -24.68
CA ALA A 304 -16.51 9.16 -24.64
C ALA A 304 -17.73 10.04 -24.96
N LYS A 305 -18.52 9.61 -25.95
CA LYS A 305 -19.84 10.20 -26.22
C LYS A 305 -20.87 9.60 -25.26
N THR A 306 -21.76 10.43 -24.75
CA THR A 306 -22.88 9.99 -23.93
C THR A 306 -23.76 9.02 -24.74
N SER A 307 -23.90 7.80 -24.25
CA SER A 307 -24.64 6.71 -24.90
C SER A 307 -24.84 5.55 -23.92
N ASP A 308 -25.98 4.88 -24.00
CA ASP A 308 -26.23 3.63 -23.28
C ASP A 308 -25.53 2.41 -23.94
N GLU A 309 -25.12 2.58 -25.20
CA GLU A 309 -24.44 1.56 -26.00
C GLU A 309 -22.97 1.37 -25.57
N TRP A 310 -22.57 0.11 -25.46
CA TRP A 310 -21.21 -0.26 -25.13
C TRP A 310 -20.28 -0.13 -26.33
N THR A 311 -19.20 0.64 -26.16
CA THR A 311 -18.11 0.75 -27.14
C THR A 311 -16.93 -0.11 -26.71
N GLU A 312 -16.43 -0.95 -27.60
CA GLU A 312 -15.27 -1.82 -27.32
C GLU A 312 -13.94 -1.09 -27.58
N ILE A 313 -12.96 -1.32 -26.72
CA ILE A 313 -11.57 -0.93 -26.89
C ILE A 313 -10.66 -2.10 -26.56
N LYS A 314 -9.50 -2.14 -27.21
CA LYS A 314 -8.45 -3.13 -26.95
C LYS A 314 -7.18 -2.40 -26.56
N LEU A 315 -6.60 -2.82 -25.44
CA LEU A 315 -5.32 -2.32 -24.95
C LEU A 315 -4.33 -3.48 -24.92
N GLU A 316 -3.07 -3.17 -25.07
CA GLU A 316 -1.98 -4.16 -25.02
C GLU A 316 -0.80 -3.57 -24.25
N THR A 317 -0.06 -4.42 -23.55
CA THR A 317 1.19 -4.05 -22.88
C THR A 317 2.19 -5.20 -22.92
N LEU A 318 3.46 -4.84 -23.01
CA LEU A 318 4.63 -5.72 -22.93
C LEU A 318 5.86 -4.89 -22.57
N ASN A 319 6.92 -5.54 -22.09
CA ASN A 319 8.24 -4.93 -21.99
C ASN A 319 9.25 -5.70 -22.86
N SER A 320 9.53 -5.19 -24.06
CA SER A 320 10.47 -5.78 -25.01
C SER A 320 11.91 -5.79 -24.51
N ASP A 321 12.28 -4.84 -23.64
CA ASP A 321 13.66 -4.65 -23.21
C ASP A 321 14.10 -5.71 -22.19
N ASN A 322 13.12 -6.41 -21.58
CA ASN A 322 13.32 -7.46 -20.57
C ASN A 322 14.36 -7.09 -19.49
N ASN A 323 14.41 -5.81 -19.13
CA ASN A 323 15.39 -5.22 -18.22
C ASN A 323 14.93 -5.26 -16.76
N GLY A 324 13.86 -6.01 -16.46
CA GLY A 324 13.23 -6.10 -15.14
C GLY A 324 12.37 -4.90 -14.76
N LYS A 325 12.35 -3.82 -15.55
CA LYS A 325 11.54 -2.63 -15.30
C LYS A 325 10.13 -2.81 -15.81
N TYR A 326 9.19 -2.01 -15.33
CA TYR A 326 7.85 -1.99 -15.87
C TYR A 326 7.75 -1.01 -17.03
N ASN A 327 7.23 -1.48 -18.17
CA ASN A 327 6.62 -0.61 -19.16
C ASN A 327 5.20 -0.29 -18.68
N ILE A 328 4.88 1.00 -18.48
CA ILE A 328 3.58 1.45 -17.97
C ILE A 328 2.95 2.39 -19.00
N CYS A 329 1.77 2.02 -19.50
CA CYS A 329 0.97 2.87 -20.39
C CYS A 329 -0.27 3.35 -19.67
N THR A 330 -0.53 4.66 -19.73
CA THR A 330 -1.74 5.24 -19.17
C THR A 330 -2.68 5.65 -20.29
N SER A 331 -3.84 5.02 -20.34
CA SER A 331 -4.99 5.42 -21.14
C SER A 331 -6.06 6.05 -20.26
N SER A 332 -7.02 6.76 -20.85
CA SER A 332 -8.13 7.35 -20.10
C SER A 332 -9.42 7.32 -20.92
N ILE A 333 -10.54 7.19 -20.21
CA ILE A 333 -11.87 7.43 -20.77
C ILE A 333 -12.40 8.70 -20.11
N LYS A 334 -12.77 9.68 -20.93
CA LYS A 334 -13.22 10.99 -20.48
C LYS A 334 -14.53 11.37 -21.17
N ALA A 335 -15.55 11.65 -20.37
CA ALA A 335 -16.78 12.25 -20.85
C ALA A 335 -16.64 13.78 -20.95
N LYS A 336 -17.49 14.41 -21.76
CA LYS A 336 -17.44 15.86 -22.03
C LYS A 336 -17.82 16.72 -20.80
N THR A 337 -18.72 16.21 -19.98
CA THR A 337 -19.36 16.94 -18.88
C THR A 337 -19.27 16.14 -17.59
N ASN A 338 -19.24 16.85 -16.46
CA ASN A 338 -19.09 16.26 -15.12
C ASN A 338 -20.40 15.66 -14.57
N ASP A 339 -21.51 15.82 -15.29
CA ASP A 339 -22.82 15.20 -15.05
C ASP A 339 -22.95 13.81 -15.71
N THR A 340 -21.82 13.20 -16.09
CA THR A 340 -21.76 11.90 -16.76
C THR A 340 -20.93 10.91 -15.94
N GLU A 341 -21.45 9.70 -15.77
CA GLU A 341 -20.77 8.57 -15.16
C GLU A 341 -20.16 7.68 -16.24
N ILE A 342 -19.05 7.01 -15.92
CA ILE A 342 -18.38 6.10 -16.85
C ILE A 342 -18.48 4.68 -16.29
N HIS A 343 -19.05 3.80 -17.09
CA HIS A 343 -19.08 2.37 -16.80
C HIS A 343 -18.03 1.68 -17.67
N VAL A 344 -17.25 0.80 -17.06
CA VAL A 344 -16.21 0.02 -17.73
C VAL A 344 -16.46 -1.45 -17.47
N LYS A 345 -16.43 -2.27 -18.52
CA LYS A 345 -16.52 -3.71 -18.43
C LYS A 345 -15.24 -4.35 -18.97
N LEU A 346 -14.52 -5.07 -18.14
CA LEU A 346 -13.42 -5.93 -18.56
C LEU A 346 -14.00 -7.21 -19.16
N VAL A 347 -13.91 -7.35 -20.49
CA VAL A 347 -14.51 -8.47 -21.22
C VAL A 347 -13.61 -9.70 -21.15
N SER A 348 -12.32 -9.54 -21.45
CA SER A 348 -11.36 -10.63 -21.46
C SER A 348 -9.92 -10.13 -21.34
N ILE A 349 -9.09 -11.03 -20.82
CA ILE A 349 -7.62 -10.90 -20.76
C ILE A 349 -7.02 -12.06 -21.57
N THR A 350 -6.15 -11.75 -22.52
CA THR A 350 -5.45 -12.72 -23.40
C THR A 350 -3.96 -12.42 -23.48
N GLY A 351 -3.14 -13.35 -23.99
CA GLY A 351 -1.68 -13.18 -24.03
C GLY A 351 -1.02 -13.24 -22.65
N GLY A 352 0.25 -12.89 -22.51
CA GLY A 352 1.02 -12.93 -21.26
C GLY A 352 1.54 -14.32 -20.85
N LEU A 353 2.08 -14.41 -19.63
CA LEU A 353 2.60 -15.65 -19.03
C LEU A 353 1.49 -16.71 -18.84
N GLU A 354 1.87 -17.98 -18.82
CA GLU A 354 0.93 -19.09 -18.57
C GLU A 354 0.45 -19.14 -17.11
N GLU A 355 1.29 -18.67 -16.17
CA GLU A 355 0.95 -18.46 -14.75
C GLU A 355 0.26 -17.09 -14.57
N ARG A 356 -1.03 -17.05 -14.91
CA ARG A 356 -1.85 -15.82 -14.95
C ARG A 356 -2.45 -15.42 -13.61
N ASP A 357 -2.22 -16.23 -12.58
CA ASP A 357 -2.81 -16.09 -11.26
C ASP A 357 -1.76 -15.63 -10.25
N ALA A 358 -1.08 -14.53 -10.55
CA ALA A 358 -0.13 -13.93 -9.63
C ALA A 358 -0.87 -12.98 -8.68
N ALA A 359 -0.69 -13.19 -7.38
CA ALA A 359 -1.08 -12.19 -6.38
C ALA A 359 -0.43 -10.84 -6.71
N GLY A 360 -1.16 -9.73 -6.49
CA GLY A 360 -0.68 -8.37 -6.80
C GLY A 360 -0.54 -8.03 -8.29
N CYS A 361 -0.82 -8.98 -9.19
CA CYS A 361 -0.56 -8.89 -10.62
C CYS A 361 0.89 -8.48 -10.94
N VAL A 362 1.85 -9.05 -10.22
CA VAL A 362 3.26 -8.61 -10.30
C VAL A 362 3.81 -8.58 -11.72
N PRO A 363 3.74 -9.63 -12.57
CA PRO A 363 4.44 -9.59 -13.85
C PRO A 363 3.82 -8.61 -14.87
N ALA A 364 2.50 -8.60 -14.95
CA ALA A 364 1.76 -7.74 -15.86
C ALA A 364 0.29 -7.66 -15.45
N GLY A 365 -0.36 -6.56 -15.79
CA GLY A 365 -1.78 -6.38 -15.49
C GLY A 365 -2.37 -5.08 -16.02
N ILE A 366 -3.63 -4.90 -15.70
CA ILE A 366 -4.40 -3.67 -15.91
C ILE A 366 -4.91 -3.16 -14.57
N GLU A 367 -4.79 -1.86 -14.33
CA GLU A 367 -5.42 -1.14 -13.22
C GLU A 367 -6.52 -0.21 -13.78
N ILE A 368 -7.75 -0.35 -13.27
CA ILE A 368 -8.89 0.47 -13.67
C ILE A 368 -9.35 1.28 -12.45
N LYS A 369 -9.25 2.61 -12.53
CA LYS A 369 -9.51 3.51 -11.41
C LYS A 369 -10.92 4.11 -11.45
N THR A 370 -11.90 3.34 -10.99
CA THR A 370 -13.30 3.81 -10.86
C THR A 370 -13.66 4.30 -9.46
N ASN A 371 -12.71 4.26 -8.52
CA ASN A 371 -12.92 4.69 -7.14
C ASN A 371 -13.23 6.20 -7.04
N SER A 372 -14.02 6.62 -6.07
CA SER A 372 -14.32 8.04 -5.87
C SER A 372 -13.09 8.84 -5.42
N ASP A 373 -12.22 8.24 -4.59
CA ASP A 373 -10.96 8.84 -4.17
C ASP A 373 -9.82 8.39 -5.10
N GLN A 374 -9.46 9.28 -6.03
CA GLN A 374 -8.47 8.99 -7.06
C GLN A 374 -7.03 8.88 -6.53
N ARG A 375 -6.80 9.20 -5.25
CA ARG A 375 -5.53 8.95 -4.55
C ARG A 375 -5.22 7.47 -4.35
N LEU A 376 -6.26 6.63 -4.29
CA LEU A 376 -6.14 5.19 -4.04
C LEU A 376 -5.80 4.40 -5.29
N THR A 377 -5.07 3.30 -5.13
CA THR A 377 -4.86 2.33 -6.20
C THR A 377 -6.19 1.75 -6.69
N GLY A 378 -6.33 1.60 -8.00
CA GLY A 378 -7.52 1.04 -8.63
C GLY A 378 -7.62 -0.48 -8.52
N TYR A 379 -8.66 -1.03 -9.14
CA TYR A 379 -8.84 -2.48 -9.25
C TYR A 379 -7.87 -3.04 -10.28
N ARG A 380 -7.15 -4.10 -9.91
CA ARG A 380 -6.18 -4.75 -10.77
C ARG A 380 -6.63 -6.14 -11.21
N PHE A 381 -6.36 -6.44 -12.46
CA PHE A 381 -6.71 -7.70 -13.09
C PHE A 381 -5.56 -8.19 -13.97
N CYS A 382 -5.35 -9.50 -13.97
CA CYS A 382 -4.28 -10.15 -14.73
C CYS A 382 -4.59 -11.61 -15.09
N SER A 383 -5.70 -12.17 -14.60
CA SER A 383 -6.11 -13.54 -14.90
C SER A 383 -7.15 -13.62 -16.00
N LYS A 384 -7.18 -14.76 -16.71
CA LYS A 384 -8.29 -15.12 -17.61
C LYS A 384 -9.63 -15.22 -16.86
N ASP A 385 -9.58 -15.46 -15.56
CA ASP A 385 -10.76 -15.57 -14.71
C ASP A 385 -11.36 -14.20 -14.36
N ASP A 386 -10.60 -13.12 -14.54
CA ASP A 386 -11.05 -11.74 -14.37
C ASP A 386 -11.89 -11.26 -15.57
N LYS A 387 -12.78 -12.11 -16.09
CA LYS A 387 -13.62 -11.83 -17.24
C LYS A 387 -15.00 -11.33 -16.82
N ASN A 388 -15.57 -10.46 -17.65
CA ASN A 388 -16.90 -9.86 -17.46
C ASN A 388 -17.07 -9.07 -16.15
N VAL A 389 -15.99 -8.51 -15.60
CA VAL A 389 -16.06 -7.61 -14.46
C VAL A 389 -16.60 -6.25 -14.91
N GLU A 390 -17.66 -5.75 -14.27
CA GLU A 390 -18.24 -4.43 -14.52
C GLU A 390 -17.94 -3.49 -13.36
N LEU A 391 -17.39 -2.32 -13.68
CA LEU A 391 -16.96 -1.29 -12.75
C LEU A 391 -17.63 0.03 -13.10
N ASN A 392 -18.36 0.59 -12.15
CA ASN A 392 -19.11 1.82 -12.32
C ASN A 392 -18.39 2.97 -11.62
N SER A 393 -17.97 3.98 -12.39
CA SER A 393 -17.36 5.20 -11.85
C SER A 393 -18.39 6.32 -11.80
N SER A 394 -18.55 6.91 -10.62
CA SER A 394 -19.32 8.16 -10.46
C SER A 394 -18.61 9.40 -11.02
N LEU A 395 -17.43 9.23 -11.63
CA LEU A 395 -16.61 10.29 -12.21
C LEU A 395 -16.72 10.28 -13.74
N PHE A 396 -16.62 11.46 -14.33
CA PHE A 396 -16.57 11.67 -15.78
C PHE A 396 -15.20 11.35 -16.40
N PHE A 397 -14.25 10.85 -15.61
CA PHE A 397 -12.90 10.49 -16.02
C PHE A 397 -12.49 9.19 -15.33
N VAL A 398 -12.01 8.22 -16.12
CA VAL A 398 -11.50 6.93 -15.63
C VAL A 398 -10.12 6.68 -16.22
N PRO A 399 -9.06 6.76 -15.41
CA PRO A 399 -7.74 6.27 -15.80
C PRO A 399 -7.73 4.74 -15.93
N ILE A 400 -7.03 4.25 -16.95
CA ILE A 400 -6.76 2.84 -17.21
C ILE A 400 -5.25 2.69 -17.42
N ILE A 401 -4.59 1.97 -16.53
CA ILE A 401 -3.13 1.83 -16.52
C ILE A 401 -2.80 0.39 -16.85
N THR A 402 -2.12 0.14 -17.97
CA THR A 402 -1.59 -1.19 -18.28
C THR A 402 -0.10 -1.21 -17.98
N TYR A 403 0.40 -2.32 -17.46
CA TYR A 403 1.81 -2.46 -17.14
C TYR A 403 2.31 -3.89 -17.36
N SER A 404 3.58 -4.02 -17.69
CA SER A 404 4.27 -5.30 -17.81
C SER A 404 5.76 -5.13 -17.58
N ASN A 405 6.38 -6.04 -16.86
CA ASN A 405 7.84 -6.19 -16.80
C ASN A 405 8.36 -7.35 -17.68
N HIS A 406 7.48 -7.95 -18.48
CA HIS A 406 7.74 -9.17 -19.24
C HIS A 406 7.58 -8.96 -20.76
N PRO A 407 8.39 -9.61 -21.62
CA PRO A 407 8.31 -9.44 -23.08
C PRO A 407 7.06 -10.04 -23.73
N ALA A 408 6.39 -10.99 -23.07
CA ALA A 408 5.16 -11.57 -23.57
C ALA A 408 3.99 -10.57 -23.51
N ALA A 409 3.42 -10.25 -24.67
CA ALA A 409 2.33 -9.29 -24.78
C ALA A 409 1.04 -9.77 -24.12
N MET A 410 0.44 -8.89 -23.34
CA MET A 410 -0.83 -9.10 -22.66
C MET A 410 -1.86 -8.11 -23.19
N SER A 411 -2.99 -8.62 -23.65
CA SER A 411 -4.05 -7.83 -24.29
C SER A 411 -5.31 -7.85 -23.43
N PHE A 412 -5.95 -6.70 -23.31
CA PHE A 412 -7.16 -6.46 -22.52
C PHE A 412 -8.27 -5.97 -23.45
N THR A 413 -9.38 -6.69 -23.50
CA THR A 413 -10.59 -6.21 -24.20
C THR A 413 -11.52 -5.59 -23.16
N LEU A 414 -11.81 -4.31 -23.33
CA LEU A 414 -12.71 -3.56 -22.47
C LEU A 414 -13.92 -3.10 -23.29
N LYS A 415 -15.04 -2.92 -22.63
CA LYS A 415 -16.16 -2.12 -23.13
C LYS A 415 -16.38 -0.95 -22.20
N TYR A 416 -16.77 0.19 -22.74
CA TYR A 416 -17.15 1.35 -21.95
C TYR A 416 -18.44 1.97 -22.46
N ARG A 417 -19.10 2.71 -21.58
CA ARG A 417 -20.18 3.63 -21.93
C ARG A 417 -20.18 4.81 -20.97
N ALA A 418 -20.68 5.95 -21.46
CA ALA A 418 -20.79 7.17 -20.69
C ALA A 418 -22.27 7.51 -20.56
N VAL A 419 -22.80 7.48 -19.34
CA VAL A 419 -24.24 7.62 -19.07
C VAL A 419 -24.51 8.87 -18.23
N PRO A 420 -25.61 9.61 -18.47
CA PRO A 420 -25.96 10.75 -17.63
C PRO A 420 -26.13 10.33 -16.17
N THR A 421 -25.63 11.15 -15.25
CA THR A 421 -25.86 10.98 -13.81
C THR A 421 -27.35 11.15 -13.49
N ASN A 422 -27.92 10.27 -12.67
CA ASN A 422 -29.29 10.42 -12.16
C ASN A 422 -29.39 11.38 -10.95
N LYS A 423 -28.36 12.21 -10.71
CA LYS A 423 -28.34 13.12 -9.55
C LYS A 423 -29.32 14.27 -9.79
N ARG A 424 -30.52 14.15 -9.22
CA ARG A 424 -31.42 15.29 -9.05
C ARG A 424 -30.72 16.33 -8.17
N ASN A 425 -30.54 17.53 -8.70
CA ASN A 425 -30.07 18.71 -7.96
C ASN A 425 -30.91 18.98 -6.71
#